data_AF-A0A948NVB8-F1
#
_entry.id   AF-A0A948NVB8-F1
#
_cell.length_a   1.000
_cell.length_b   1.000
_cell.length_c   1.000
_cell.angle_alpha   90.00
_cell.angle_beta   90.00
_cell.angle_gamma   90.00
#
_symmetry.space_group_name_H-M   'P 1'
#
loop_
_entity.id
_entity.type
_entity.pdbx_description
1 polymer ?
#
loop_
_entity_poly.entity_id
_entity_poly.type
_entity_poly.pdbx_seq_one_letter_code
_entity_poly.pdbx_strand_id
1 'polypeptide(L)'
;MTLSWPKKQISWLDGNKAMLSVPFTWNLPAAYSSCVWFRQQGYEVHAGGPAVSLMPDYLKDVAIIGGEVDALKHHNSEATFTSRGCIRNCPFCAVPKIEGELRELENWDPKPIICDNNLLACSKAHFDRVIDRLKPIRGVDFNQGLDARLLTVHHVGRLKELALPM
;
A
#
# COMPACT_ATOMS: atom_id res chain seq x y z
N MET A 1 -5.99 -15.98 -12.43
CA MET A 1 -4.53 -15.78 -12.44
C MET A 1 -4.13 -15.32 -11.04
N THR A 2 -3.34 -16.11 -10.32
CA THR A 2 -2.79 -15.68 -9.03
C THR A 2 -1.75 -14.60 -9.30
N LEU A 3 -2.17 -13.33 -9.21
CA LEU A 3 -1.25 -12.20 -9.25
C LEU A 3 -0.39 -12.29 -7.98
N SER A 4 0.83 -12.80 -8.15
CA SER A 4 1.79 -12.97 -7.06
C SER A 4 2.33 -11.61 -6.66
N TRP A 5 2.23 -11.29 -5.38
CA TRP A 5 2.95 -10.17 -4.78
C TRP A 5 4.45 -10.25 -5.10
N PRO A 6 5.03 -9.25 -5.78
CA PRO A 6 6.46 -9.22 -6.03
C PRO A 6 7.20 -9.06 -4.69
N LYS A 7 8.02 -10.05 -4.32
CA LYS A 7 8.90 -9.96 -3.14
C LYS A 7 10.17 -9.14 -3.43
N LYS A 8 10.06 -8.09 -4.26
CA LYS A 8 11.17 -7.27 -4.77
C LYS A 8 10.70 -5.85 -5.09
N GLN A 9 11.65 -4.95 -5.30
CA GLN A 9 11.36 -3.64 -5.87
C GLN A 9 10.79 -3.79 -7.29
N ILE A 10 9.87 -2.90 -7.63
CA ILE A 10 9.30 -2.79 -8.96
C ILE A 10 9.68 -1.45 -9.57
N SER A 11 9.72 -1.42 -10.90
CA SER A 11 9.97 -0.19 -11.65
C SER A 11 9.10 -0.13 -12.90
N TRP A 12 8.69 1.08 -13.27
CA TRP A 12 7.97 1.34 -14.52
C TRP A 12 8.41 2.69 -15.11
N LEU A 13 8.13 2.87 -16.39
CA LEU A 13 8.41 4.12 -17.09
C LEU A 13 7.14 4.95 -17.22
N ASP A 14 7.27 6.25 -17.01
CA ASP A 14 6.22 7.26 -17.21
C ASP A 14 6.83 8.44 -17.99
N GLY A 15 6.71 8.40 -19.31
CA GLY A 15 7.41 9.32 -20.20
C GLY A 15 8.93 9.22 -20.05
N ASN A 16 9.57 10.34 -19.66
CA ASN A 16 11.01 10.39 -19.38
C ASN A 16 11.38 10.07 -17.92
N LYS A 17 10.42 9.62 -17.11
CA LYS A 17 10.63 9.27 -15.71
C LYS A 17 10.71 7.76 -15.54
N ALA A 18 11.69 7.30 -14.76
CA ALA A 18 11.73 5.94 -14.26
C ALA A 18 11.31 5.95 -12.79
N MET A 19 10.17 5.32 -12.52
CA MET A 19 9.55 5.26 -11.19
C MET A 19 9.93 3.94 -10.52
N LEU A 20 10.35 3.98 -9.26
CA LEU A 20 10.66 2.81 -8.45
C LEU A 20 9.84 2.80 -7.17
N SER A 21 9.30 1.63 -6.83
CA SER A 21 8.67 1.37 -5.54
C SER A 21 9.40 0.24 -4.82
N VAL A 22 9.89 0.54 -3.62
CA VAL A 22 10.69 -0.36 -2.80
C VAL A 22 9.88 -0.75 -1.55
N PRO A 23 9.31 -1.97 -1.51
CA PRO A 23 8.45 -2.37 -0.40
C PRO A 23 9.23 -2.67 0.89
N PHE A 24 10.42 -3.27 0.79
CA PHE A 24 11.21 -3.70 1.95
C PHE A 24 12.63 -3.14 1.95
N THR A 25 13.18 -2.87 3.14
CA THR A 25 14.52 -2.29 3.30
C THR A 25 15.63 -3.18 2.75
N TRP A 26 15.47 -4.51 2.79
CA TRP A 26 16.41 -5.44 2.15
C TRP A 26 16.39 -5.37 0.61
N ASN A 27 15.42 -4.70 -0.01
CA ASN A 27 15.41 -4.45 -1.46
C ASN A 27 16.21 -3.20 -1.87
N LEU A 28 16.66 -2.37 -0.92
CA LEU A 28 17.37 -1.13 -1.20
C LEU A 28 18.66 -1.31 -2.02
N PRO A 29 19.53 -2.32 -1.79
CA PRO A 29 20.72 -2.51 -2.63
C PRO A 29 20.39 -2.77 -4.11
N ALA A 30 19.35 -3.58 -4.35
CA ALA A 30 18.90 -3.87 -5.71
C ALA A 30 18.21 -2.65 -6.35
N ALA A 31 17.44 -1.89 -5.57
CA ALA A 31 16.85 -0.63 -6.01
C ALA A 31 17.92 0.41 -6.39
N TYR A 32 18.99 0.54 -5.61
CA TYR A 32 20.11 1.43 -5.93
C TYR A 32 20.72 1.10 -7.29
N SER A 33 20.98 -0.19 -7.54
CA SER A 33 21.52 -0.66 -8.82
C SER A 33 20.58 -0.32 -9.98
N SER A 34 19.26 -0.50 -9.79
CA SER A 34 18.25 -0.10 -10.77
C SER A 34 18.23 1.42 -11.02
N CYS A 35 18.31 2.24 -9.97
CA CYS A 35 18.37 3.70 -10.10
C CYS A 35 19.57 4.16 -10.93
N VAL A 36 20.77 3.62 -10.64
CA VAL A 36 21.99 3.94 -11.40
C VAL A 36 21.83 3.56 -12.87
N TRP A 37 21.27 2.37 -13.14
CA TRP A 37 21.03 1.90 -14.50
C TRP A 37 20.09 2.83 -15.27
N PHE A 38 18.93 3.20 -14.70
CA PHE A 38 17.99 4.11 -15.36
C PHE A 38 18.59 5.50 -15.62
N ARG A 39 19.41 6.03 -14.69
CA ARG A 39 20.12 7.30 -14.91
C ARG A 39 21.11 7.23 -16.06
N GLN A 40 21.84 6.13 -16.20
CA GLN A 40 22.75 5.94 -17.34
C GLN A 40 22.01 5.88 -18.68
N GLN A 41 20.75 5.42 -18.69
CA GLN A 41 19.88 5.46 -19.86
C GLN A 41 19.26 6.84 -20.13
N GLY A 42 19.51 7.84 -19.27
CA GLY A 42 19.02 9.21 -19.44
C GLY A 42 17.66 9.52 -18.80
N TYR A 43 17.08 8.60 -18.02
CA TYR A 43 15.81 8.84 -17.33
C TYR A 43 15.98 9.69 -16.07
N GLU A 44 14.95 10.49 -15.76
CA GLU A 44 14.79 11.09 -14.44
C GLU A 44 14.24 10.04 -13.47
N VAL A 45 15.03 9.67 -12.45
CA VAL A 45 14.68 8.55 -11.57
C VAL A 45 13.99 9.05 -10.30
N HIS A 46 12.82 8.49 -10.01
CA HIS A 46 12.05 8.72 -8.78
C HIS A 46 11.93 7.43 -7.99
N ALA A 47 12.16 7.48 -6.68
CA ALA A 47 12.06 6.32 -5.80
C ALA A 47 11.18 6.60 -4.58
N GLY A 48 10.30 5.65 -4.28
CA GLY A 48 9.40 5.71 -3.12
C GLY A 48 9.05 4.33 -2.57
N GLY A 49 7.99 4.29 -1.77
CA GLY A 49 7.56 3.09 -1.05
C GLY A 49 8.09 3.03 0.39
N PRO A 50 7.56 2.10 1.22
CA PRO A 50 7.84 2.06 2.66
C PRO A 50 9.32 2.03 3.02
N ALA A 51 10.13 1.28 2.26
CA ALA A 51 11.57 1.18 2.53
C ALA A 51 12.30 2.51 2.33
N VAL A 52 11.94 3.23 1.26
CA VAL A 52 12.54 4.54 0.96
C VAL A 52 12.07 5.59 1.95
N SER A 53 10.79 5.56 2.36
CA SER A 53 10.28 6.45 3.41
C SER A 53 10.97 6.22 4.76
N LEU A 54 11.36 4.98 5.07
CA LEU A 54 12.13 4.66 6.29
C LEU A 54 13.62 5.01 6.19
N MET A 55 14.20 4.89 5.00
CA MET A 55 15.65 5.07 4.75
C MET A 55 15.90 5.96 3.52
N PRO A 56 15.47 7.24 3.53
CA PRO A 56 15.52 8.10 2.36
C PRO A 56 16.96 8.36 1.89
N ASP A 57 17.90 8.41 2.83
CA ASP A 57 19.32 8.63 2.56
C ASP A 57 19.96 7.52 1.72
N TYR A 58 19.37 6.32 1.64
CA TYR A 58 19.96 5.20 0.91
C TYR A 58 19.96 5.44 -0.61
N LEU A 59 18.96 6.15 -1.12
CA LEU A 59 18.77 6.36 -2.57
C LEU A 59 18.89 7.82 -3.01
N LYS A 60 19.05 8.78 -2.08
CA LYS A 60 19.02 10.23 -2.38
C LYS A 60 20.03 10.68 -3.43
N ASP A 61 21.18 10.01 -3.54
CA ASP A 61 22.22 10.37 -4.49
C ASP A 61 21.94 9.85 -5.91
N VAL A 62 21.04 8.87 -6.03
CA VAL A 62 20.72 8.15 -7.28
C VAL A 62 19.28 8.32 -7.73
N ALA A 63 18.39 8.90 -6.93
CA ALA A 63 16.99 9.14 -7.27
C ALA A 63 16.40 10.34 -6.52
N ILE A 64 15.39 10.97 -7.12
CA ILE A 64 14.51 11.91 -6.45
C ILE A 64 13.63 11.11 -5.49
N ILE A 65 13.67 11.47 -4.21
CA ILE A 65 12.96 10.75 -3.16
C ILE A 65 11.62 11.42 -2.86
N GLY A 66 10.58 10.61 -2.74
CA GLY A 66 9.24 11.06 -2.38
C GLY A 66 8.31 11.22 -3.58
N GLY A 67 7.17 11.88 -3.34
CA GLY A 67 6.04 11.92 -4.25
C GLY A 67 5.01 10.81 -3.98
N GLU A 68 3.73 11.15 -4.10
CA GLU A 68 2.66 10.16 -4.07
C GLU A 68 2.47 9.61 -5.48
N VAL A 69 2.73 8.32 -5.64
CA VAL A 69 2.44 7.59 -6.88
C VAL A 69 1.67 6.36 -6.47
N ASP A 70 0.63 6.03 -7.23
CA ASP A 70 -0.11 4.78 -7.05
C ASP A 70 0.77 3.61 -7.50
N ALA A 71 1.72 3.24 -6.64
CA ALA A 71 2.62 2.12 -6.84
C ALA A 71 1.93 0.79 -6.57
N LEU A 72 0.82 0.79 -5.80
CA LEU A 72 0.14 -0.43 -5.38
C LEU A 72 -0.37 -1.20 -6.60
N LYS A 73 -0.97 -0.51 -7.59
CA LYS A 73 -1.42 -1.15 -8.84
C LYS A 73 -0.31 -1.86 -9.62
N HIS A 74 0.94 -1.41 -9.46
CA HIS A 74 2.10 -2.02 -10.12
C HIS A 74 2.66 -3.20 -9.31
N HIS A 75 2.40 -3.25 -8.00
CA HIS A 75 2.69 -4.43 -7.17
C HIS A 75 1.61 -5.49 -7.35
N ASN A 76 0.34 -5.09 -7.35
CA ASN A 76 -0.80 -5.96 -7.54
C ASN A 76 -1.99 -5.16 -8.10
N SER A 77 -2.41 -5.46 -9.32
CA SER A 77 -3.51 -4.75 -9.97
C SER A 77 -4.86 -4.95 -9.27
N GLU A 78 -5.00 -6.00 -8.46
CA GLU A 78 -6.19 -6.36 -7.68
C GLU A 78 -6.17 -5.80 -6.24
N ALA A 79 -5.17 -4.99 -5.91
CA ALA A 79 -5.04 -4.38 -4.59
C ALA A 79 -5.42 -2.89 -4.58
N THR A 80 -6.05 -2.47 -3.48
CA THR A 80 -6.45 -1.07 -3.24
C THR A 80 -6.26 -0.67 -1.78
N PHE A 81 -6.17 0.64 -1.54
CA PHE A 81 -6.31 1.26 -0.22
C PHE A 81 -7.65 1.99 -0.16
N THR A 82 -8.33 1.87 0.97
CA THR A 82 -9.52 2.65 1.33
C THR A 82 -9.21 3.66 2.43
N SER A 83 -8.15 3.44 3.21
CA SER A 83 -7.59 4.36 4.20
C SER A 83 -6.06 4.24 4.27
N ARG A 84 -5.40 5.25 4.83
CA ARG A 84 -3.94 5.30 5.08
C ARG A 84 -3.66 5.77 6.51
N GLY A 85 -2.46 5.52 7.02
CA GLY A 85 -2.13 5.80 8.42
C GLY A 85 -2.82 4.87 9.41
N CYS A 86 -2.61 5.07 10.71
CA CYS A 86 -3.24 4.27 11.77
C CYS A 86 -3.29 5.02 13.11
N ILE A 87 -4.34 4.80 13.90
CA ILE A 87 -4.52 5.39 15.24
C ILE A 87 -3.54 4.86 16.31
N ARG A 88 -2.68 3.90 15.94
CA ARG A 88 -1.81 3.17 16.89
C ARG A 88 -0.36 3.51 16.66
N ASN A 89 0.36 3.72 17.76
CA ASN A 89 1.82 3.89 17.79
C ASN A 89 2.52 2.60 18.26
N CYS A 90 2.21 1.46 17.62
CA CYS A 90 2.82 0.18 17.98
C CYS A 90 4.35 0.25 17.81
N PRO A 91 5.16 -0.23 18.78
CA PRO A 91 6.61 -0.03 18.78
C PRO A 91 7.33 -0.71 17.60
N PHE A 92 6.73 -1.74 17.02
CA PHE A 92 7.25 -2.47 15.88
C PHE A 92 6.78 -1.91 14.52
N CYS A 93 5.85 -0.96 14.49
CA CYS A 93 5.17 -0.54 13.28
C CYS A 93 5.85 0.67 12.63
N ALA A 94 6.04 0.60 11.30
CA ALA A 94 6.55 1.73 10.52
C ALA A 94 5.49 2.80 10.23
N VAL A 95 4.21 2.42 10.15
CA VAL A 95 3.10 3.27 9.68
C VAL A 95 3.05 4.66 10.33
N PRO A 96 3.18 4.82 11.66
CA PRO A 96 3.17 6.15 12.27
C PRO A 96 4.27 7.08 11.76
N LYS A 97 5.41 6.51 11.34
CA LYS A 97 6.54 7.27 10.81
C LYS A 97 6.38 7.60 9.33
N ILE A 98 5.82 6.69 8.53
CA ILE A 98 5.81 6.80 7.06
C ILE A 98 4.47 7.28 6.48
N GLU A 99 3.37 7.12 7.21
CA GLU A 99 2.02 7.53 6.78
C GLU A 99 1.31 8.43 7.79
N GLY A 100 1.64 8.31 9.08
CA GLY A 100 1.08 9.14 10.14
C GLY A 100 -0.31 8.71 10.60
N GLU A 101 -1.11 9.71 10.98
CA GLU A 101 -2.47 9.53 11.51
C GLU A 101 -3.42 8.89 10.51
N LEU A 102 -4.45 8.22 11.02
CA LEU A 102 -5.47 7.60 10.18
C LEU A 102 -6.18 8.65 9.32
N ARG A 103 -6.19 8.44 8.01
CA ARG A 103 -6.95 9.22 7.04
C ARG A 103 -7.75 8.30 6.13
N GLU A 104 -9.03 8.59 6.02
CA GLU A 104 -9.95 7.91 5.13
C GLU A 104 -9.83 8.46 3.71
N LEU A 105 -9.74 7.60 2.70
CA LEU A 105 -9.70 8.03 1.31
C LEU A 105 -11.13 8.22 0.78
N GLU A 106 -11.39 9.40 0.21
CA GLU A 106 -12.69 9.71 -0.42
C GLU A 106 -12.89 8.87 -1.68
N ASN A 107 -11.88 8.85 -2.55
CA ASN A 107 -11.92 8.18 -3.84
C ASN A 107 -10.93 7.00 -3.86
N TRP A 108 -11.44 5.84 -4.26
CA TRP A 108 -10.66 4.61 -4.46
C TRP A 108 -11.44 3.66 -5.37
N ASP A 109 -10.72 2.83 -6.13
CA ASP A 109 -11.32 1.80 -6.98
C ASP A 109 -11.56 0.51 -6.16
N PRO A 110 -12.77 -0.07 -6.19
CA PRO A 110 -13.05 -1.31 -5.48
C PRO A 110 -12.33 -2.47 -6.12
N LYS A 111 -11.54 -3.17 -5.32
CA LYS A 111 -10.74 -4.32 -5.73
C LYS A 111 -10.78 -5.38 -4.64
N PRO A 112 -10.56 -6.67 -4.96
CA PRO A 112 -10.74 -7.74 -3.98
C PRO A 112 -9.72 -7.68 -2.84
N ILE A 113 -8.54 -7.08 -3.01
CA ILE A 113 -7.49 -7.09 -1.98
C ILE A 113 -7.39 -5.72 -1.31
N ILE A 114 -7.75 -5.62 -0.03
CA ILE A 114 -7.68 -4.37 0.76
C ILE A 114 -6.41 -4.33 1.60
N CYS A 115 -5.60 -3.30 1.40
CA CYS A 115 -4.27 -3.15 1.99
C CYS A 115 -4.17 -2.09 3.10
N ASP A 116 -5.28 -1.54 3.59
CA ASP A 116 -5.30 -0.55 4.68
C ASP A 116 -4.46 -0.98 5.88
N ASN A 117 -3.94 -0.03 6.67
CA ASN A 117 -3.20 -0.42 7.87
C ASN A 117 -4.11 -0.93 8.99
N ASN A 118 -5.35 -0.42 9.06
CA ASN A 118 -6.35 -0.82 10.04
C ASN A 118 -7.76 -0.34 9.64
N LEU A 119 -8.45 -1.10 8.79
CA LEU A 119 -9.81 -0.76 8.36
C LEU A 119 -10.80 -0.62 9.54
N LEU A 120 -10.62 -1.37 10.63
CA LEU A 120 -11.50 -1.31 11.81
C LEU A 120 -11.36 -0.02 12.62
N ALA A 121 -10.31 0.76 12.39
CA ALA A 121 -10.14 2.08 13.02
C ALA A 121 -10.86 3.20 12.29
N CYS A 122 -11.34 2.96 11.06
CA CYS A 122 -12.11 3.94 10.30
C CYS A 122 -13.45 4.23 10.97
N SER A 123 -14.06 5.36 10.62
CA SER A 123 -15.41 5.69 11.02
C SER A 123 -16.39 4.61 10.56
N LYS A 124 -17.49 4.44 11.30
CA LYS A 124 -18.55 3.50 10.94
C LYS A 124 -19.07 3.75 9.52
N ALA A 125 -19.24 5.02 9.14
CA ALA A 125 -19.70 5.40 7.80
C ALA A 125 -18.73 4.97 6.70
N HIS A 126 -17.43 5.12 6.93
CA HIS A 126 -16.42 4.65 5.98
C HIS A 126 -16.35 3.14 5.89
N PHE A 127 -16.31 2.47 7.05
CA PHE A 127 -16.31 1.01 7.11
C PHE A 127 -17.52 0.45 6.35
N ASP A 128 -18.72 0.96 6.61
CA ASP A 128 -19.94 0.52 5.92
C ASP A 128 -19.86 0.75 4.41
N ARG A 129 -19.33 1.91 3.97
CA ARG A 129 -19.09 2.24 2.55
C ARG A 129 -18.12 1.25 1.90
N VAL A 130 -17.03 0.89 2.59
CA VAL A 130 -16.06 -0.09 2.10
C VAL A 130 -16.72 -1.44 1.89
N ILE A 131 -17.43 -1.94 2.90
CA ILE A 131 -18.13 -3.22 2.80
C ILE A 131 -19.17 -3.21 1.68
N ASP A 132 -19.99 -2.16 1.55
CA ASP A 132 -21.02 -2.10 0.50
C ASP A 132 -20.43 -2.11 -0.92
N ARG A 133 -19.30 -1.42 -1.14
CA ARG A 133 -18.60 -1.45 -2.43
C ARG A 133 -17.91 -2.77 -2.72
N LEU A 134 -17.63 -3.58 -1.69
CA LEU A 134 -17.00 -4.90 -1.82
C LEU A 134 -17.98 -6.06 -1.99
N LYS A 135 -19.26 -5.91 -1.62
CA LYS A 135 -20.29 -6.95 -1.81
C LYS A 135 -20.36 -7.60 -3.20
N PRO A 136 -20.27 -6.87 -4.32
CA PRO A 136 -20.32 -7.50 -5.65
C PRO A 136 -19.03 -8.22 -6.04
N ILE A 137 -17.95 -8.06 -5.27
CA ILE A 137 -16.63 -8.62 -5.57
C ILE A 137 -16.47 -9.97 -4.86
N ARG A 138 -15.97 -10.97 -5.59
CA ARG A 138 -15.66 -12.30 -5.04
C ARG A 138 -14.21 -12.39 -4.61
N GLY A 139 -13.96 -13.20 -3.58
CA GLY A 139 -12.61 -13.47 -3.10
C GLY A 139 -11.99 -12.27 -2.41
N VAL A 140 -12.81 -11.53 -1.64
CA VAL A 140 -12.33 -10.36 -0.89
C VAL A 140 -11.31 -10.82 0.16
N ASP A 141 -10.11 -10.27 0.08
CA ASP A 141 -8.99 -10.53 0.98
C ASP A 141 -8.61 -9.22 1.70
N PHE A 142 -8.58 -9.27 3.03
CA PHE A 142 -8.04 -8.19 3.84
C PHE A 142 -6.57 -8.48 4.08
N ASN A 143 -5.71 -8.03 3.16
CA ASN A 143 -4.25 -8.25 3.21
C ASN A 143 -3.57 -7.27 4.19
N GLN A 144 -4.15 -7.17 5.38
CA GLN A 144 -3.85 -6.22 6.44
C GLN A 144 -4.10 -6.84 7.82
N GLY A 145 -3.71 -6.10 8.88
CA GLY A 145 -4.12 -6.42 10.24
C GLY A 145 -5.49 -5.85 10.58
N LEU A 146 -6.42 -6.70 11.05
CA LEU A 146 -7.65 -6.25 11.71
C LEU A 146 -7.39 -6.17 13.23
N ASP A 147 -7.42 -4.96 13.80
CA ASP A 147 -7.19 -4.77 15.24
C ASP A 147 -8.32 -5.39 16.07
N ALA A 148 -8.05 -6.57 16.65
CA ALA A 148 -9.01 -7.33 17.45
C ALA A 148 -9.63 -6.53 18.61
N ARG A 149 -8.94 -5.48 19.11
CA ARG A 149 -9.45 -4.61 20.18
C ARG A 149 -10.54 -3.66 19.71
N LEU A 150 -10.64 -3.42 18.40
CA LEU A 150 -11.65 -2.58 17.76
C LEU A 150 -12.76 -3.41 17.09
N LEU A 151 -12.65 -4.74 17.08
CA LEU A 151 -13.65 -5.61 16.48
C LEU A 151 -14.94 -5.54 17.29
N THR A 152 -16.06 -5.28 16.61
CA THR A 152 -17.39 -5.17 17.22
C THR A 152 -18.35 -6.15 16.55
N VAL A 153 -19.52 -6.37 17.17
CA VAL A 153 -20.61 -7.15 16.56
C VAL A 153 -21.06 -6.52 15.23
N HIS A 154 -21.05 -5.19 15.12
CA HIS A 154 -21.31 -4.48 13.87
C HIS A 154 -20.30 -4.88 12.79
N HIS A 155 -19.00 -4.79 13.09
CA HIS A 155 -17.95 -5.19 12.15
C HIS A 155 -18.12 -6.63 11.68
N VAL A 156 -18.36 -7.57 12.60
CA VAL A 156 -18.58 -8.98 12.28
C VAL A 156 -19.82 -9.18 11.41
N GLY A 157 -20.94 -8.52 11.74
CA GLY A 157 -22.17 -8.60 10.96
C GLY A 157 -21.97 -8.16 9.52
N ARG A 158 -21.27 -7.05 9.31
CA ARG A 158 -20.96 -6.50 7.98
C ARG A 158 -19.96 -7.36 7.21
N LEU A 159 -18.90 -7.85 7.86
CA LEU A 159 -17.90 -8.71 7.22
C LEU A 159 -18.50 -10.03 6.70
N LYS A 160 -19.53 -10.57 7.39
CA LYS A 160 -20.26 -11.78 6.95
C LYS A 160 -21.05 -11.59 5.65
N GLU A 161 -21.31 -10.35 5.24
CA GLU A 161 -22.00 -10.05 3.98
C GLU A 161 -21.08 -10.22 2.75
N LEU A 162 -19.77 -10.37 2.96
CA LEU A 162 -18.79 -10.49 1.89
C LEU A 162 -18.56 -11.93 1.45
N ALA A 163 -18.28 -12.11 0.16
CA ALA A 163 -17.84 -13.38 -0.41
C ALA A 163 -16.34 -13.59 -0.15
N LEU A 164 -16.00 -13.96 1.09
CA LEU A 164 -14.63 -14.25 1.51
C LEU A 164 -14.12 -15.57 0.89
N PRO A 165 -12.81 -15.69 0.58
CA PRO A 165 -12.23 -16.96 0.18
C PRO A 165 -12.34 -17.98 1.34
N MET A 166 -12.80 -19.19 1.03
CA MET A 166 -12.77 -20.33 1.96
C MET A 166 -11.38 -20.94 2.07
#